data_AF-A0A646HGH2-F1
#
_entry.id   AF-A0A646HGH2-F1
#
_cell.length_a   1.000
_cell.length_b   1.000
_cell.length_c   1.000
_cell.angle_alpha   90.00
_cell.angle_beta   90.00
_cell.angle_gamma   90.00
#
_symmetry.space_group_name_H-M   'P 1'
#
loop_
_entity.id
_entity.type
_entity.pdbx_description
1 polymer ?
#
loop_
_entity_poly.entity_id
_entity_poly.type
_entity_poly.pdbx_seq_one_letter_code
_entity_poly.pdbx_strand_id
1 'polypeptide(L)'
;MILDKKKVETLLQKDSKFEAIGRIATENELIASQKIIASFVTKTAEERYLELLESNSELFQNVPQQYIASFLGVSPETLSRIKKRILKR
;
A
#
# COMPACT_ATOMS: atom_id res chain seq x y z
N MET A 1 6.90 -2.03 -21.94
CA MET A 1 6.57 -0.69 -22.47
C MET A 1 6.76 0.30 -21.33
N ILE A 2 7.82 1.09 -21.33
CA ILE A 2 8.06 2.10 -20.30
C ILE A 2 7.39 3.40 -20.76
N LEU A 3 6.43 3.90 -19.97
CA LEU A 3 5.80 5.20 -20.18
C LEU A 3 6.76 6.26 -19.66
N ASP A 4 7.42 6.97 -20.58
CA ASP A 4 8.23 8.13 -20.23
C ASP A 4 7.34 9.31 -19.82
N LYS A 5 7.84 10.15 -18.91
CA LYS A 5 7.12 11.35 -18.45
C LYS A 5 6.60 12.20 -19.62
N LYS A 6 7.41 12.41 -20.66
CA LYS A 6 7.00 13.19 -21.84
C LYS A 6 5.86 12.54 -22.62
N LYS A 7 5.83 11.19 -22.67
CA LYS A 7 4.74 10.45 -23.32
C LYS A 7 3.44 10.58 -22.53
N VAL A 8 3.51 10.53 -21.20
CA VAL A 8 2.34 10.74 -20.34
C VAL A 8 1.81 12.16 -20.52
N GLU A 9 2.66 13.18 -20.44
CA GLU A 9 2.26 14.58 -20.64
C GLU A 9 1.60 14.80 -22.01
N THR A 10 2.16 14.21 -23.06
CA THR A 10 1.58 14.29 -24.42
C THR A 10 0.20 13.64 -24.48
N LEU A 11 0.01 12.48 -23.83
CA LEU A 11 -1.28 11.79 -23.82
C LEU A 11 -2.34 12.57 -23.03
N LEU A 12 -1.95 13.14 -21.89
CA LEU A 12 -2.83 13.97 -21.06
C LEU A 12 -3.30 15.24 -21.80
N GLN A 13 -2.43 15.84 -22.63
CA GLN A 13 -2.78 17.02 -23.42
C GLN A 13 -3.58 16.71 -24.69
N LYS A 14 -3.52 15.46 -25.18
CA LYS A 14 -4.09 15.07 -26.47
C LYS A 14 -5.59 14.74 -26.41
N ASP A 15 -6.08 14.23 -25.28
CA ASP A 15 -7.49 13.83 -25.12
C ASP A 15 -7.94 14.06 -23.67
N SER A 16 -9.06 14.75 -23.48
CA SER A 16 -9.69 15.00 -22.17
C SER A 16 -10.02 13.70 -21.42
N LYS A 17 -10.17 12.57 -22.11
CA LYS A 17 -10.31 11.25 -21.47
C LYS A 17 -9.05 10.82 -20.74
N PHE A 18 -7.87 11.05 -21.30
CA PHE A 18 -6.61 10.73 -20.61
C PHE A 18 -6.40 11.66 -19.42
N GLU A 19 -6.77 12.93 -19.52
CA GLU A 19 -6.77 13.87 -18.40
C GLU A 19 -7.66 13.36 -17.25
N ALA A 20 -8.90 12.94 -17.56
CA ALA A 20 -9.82 12.39 -16.57
C ALA A 20 -9.26 11.12 -15.90
N ILE A 21 -8.67 10.21 -16.67
CA ILE A 21 -8.02 9.00 -16.14
C ILE A 21 -6.84 9.38 -15.22
N GLY A 22 -5.99 10.30 -15.66
CA GLY A 22 -4.83 10.76 -14.89
C GLY A 22 -5.24 11.42 -13.58
N ARG A 23 -6.31 12.23 -13.59
CA ARG A 23 -6.87 12.86 -12.40
C ARG A 23 -7.41 11.83 -11.43
N ILE A 24 -8.27 10.92 -11.88
CA ILE A 24 -8.86 9.85 -11.03
C ILE A 24 -7.76 8.96 -10.44
N ALA A 25 -6.76 8.58 -11.23
CA ALA A 25 -5.64 7.77 -10.74
C ALA A 25 -4.86 8.51 -9.65
N THR A 26 -4.58 9.80 -9.84
CA THR A 26 -3.84 10.63 -8.88
C THR A 26 -4.65 10.86 -7.60
N GLU A 27 -5.95 11.11 -7.71
CA GLU A 27 -6.85 11.24 -6.56
C GLU A 27 -6.87 9.96 -5.73
N ASN A 28 -7.02 8.80 -6.37
CA ASN A 28 -7.01 7.51 -5.69
C ASN A 28 -5.67 7.23 -4.98
N GLU A 29 -4.55 7.52 -5.64
CA GLU A 29 -3.22 7.34 -5.06
C GLU A 29 -2.99 8.26 -3.85
N LEU A 30 -3.46 9.51 -3.94
CA LEU A 30 -3.40 10.47 -2.85
C LEU A 30 -4.23 10.01 -1.64
N ILE A 31 -5.46 9.56 -1.89
CA ILE A 31 -6.34 9.01 -0.84
C ILE A 31 -5.71 7.78 -0.19
N ALA A 32 -5.15 6.86 -0.98
CA ALA A 32 -4.48 5.67 -0.47
C ALA A 32 -3.27 6.04 0.40
N SER A 33 -2.44 6.97 -0.05
CA SER A 33 -1.28 7.47 0.68
C SER A 33 -1.69 8.12 2.01
N GLN A 34 -2.74 8.95 2.01
CA GLN A 34 -3.27 9.57 3.23
C GLN A 34 -3.80 8.52 4.22
N LYS A 35 -4.49 7.49 3.74
CA LYS A 35 -4.95 6.37 4.60
C LYS A 35 -3.78 5.64 5.25
N ILE A 36 -2.71 5.39 4.49
CA ILE A 36 -1.50 4.76 5.03
C ILE A 36 -0.89 5.67 6.11
N ILE A 37 -0.67 6.95 5.83
CA ILE A 37 -0.10 7.89 6.80
C ILE A 37 -0.96 7.97 8.06
N ALA A 38 -2.28 8.13 7.92
CA ALA A 38 -3.21 8.17 9.04
C ALA A 38 -3.16 6.87 9.86
N SER A 39 -3.08 5.72 9.21
CA SER A 39 -2.92 4.41 9.87
C SER A 39 -1.64 4.35 10.70
N PHE A 40 -0.51 4.82 10.17
CA PHE A 40 0.75 4.89 10.91
C PHE A 40 0.69 5.81 12.15
N VAL A 41 -0.11 6.88 12.10
CA VAL A 41 -0.26 7.82 13.21
C VAL A 41 -1.24 7.29 14.27
N THR A 42 -2.31 6.62 13.85
CA THR A 42 -3.44 6.27 14.73
C THR A 42 -3.40 4.83 15.24
N LYS A 43 -2.63 3.94 14.60
CA LYS A 43 -2.67 2.49 14.89
C LYS A 43 -1.31 1.94 15.25
N THR A 44 -1.33 0.99 16.16
CA THR A 44 -0.18 0.17 16.52
C THR A 44 0.23 -0.75 15.36
N ALA A 45 1.46 -1.28 15.41
CA ALA A 45 1.93 -2.23 14.40
C ALA A 45 1.09 -3.52 14.34
N GLU A 46 0.48 -3.95 15.45
CA GLU A 46 -0.39 -5.13 15.48
C GLU A 46 -1.74 -4.85 14.80
N GLU A 47 -2.35 -3.69 15.07
CA GLU A 47 -3.59 -3.29 14.39
C GLU A 47 -3.38 -3.15 12.88
N ARG A 48 -2.27 -2.54 12.46
CA ARG A 48 -1.92 -2.44 11.03
C ARG A 48 -1.68 -3.81 10.38
N TYR A 49 -1.10 -4.74 11.12
CA TYR A 49 -0.96 -6.13 10.65
C TYR A 49 -2.32 -6.80 10.46
N LEU A 50 -3.23 -6.66 11.43
CA LEU A 50 -4.57 -7.24 11.37
C LEU A 50 -5.39 -6.67 10.20
N GLU A 51 -5.35 -5.34 10.01
CA GLU A 51 -6.02 -4.72 8.86
C GLU A 51 -5.46 -5.19 7.52
N LEU A 52 -4.14 -5.39 7.42
CA LEU A 52 -3.53 -5.93 6.21
C LEU A 52 -3.97 -7.38 5.97
N LEU A 53 -4.10 -8.17 7.04
CA LEU A 53 -4.55 -9.54 6.99
C LEU A 53 -6.03 -9.64 6.54
N GLU A 54 -6.88 -8.75 7.02
CA GLU A 54 -8.30 -8.70 6.63
C GLU A 54 -8.51 -8.15 5.22
N SER A 55 -7.78 -7.09 4.85
CA SER A 55 -7.97 -6.43 3.56
C SER A 55 -7.31 -7.19 2.40
N ASN A 56 -6.18 -7.85 2.63
CA ASN A 56 -5.35 -8.44 1.57
C ASN A 56 -4.60 -9.69 2.05
N SER A 57 -5.33 -10.70 2.52
CA SER A 57 -4.77 -11.96 3.03
C SER A 57 -3.84 -12.68 2.03
N GLU A 58 -4.11 -12.56 0.73
CA GLU A 58 -3.31 -13.18 -0.34
C GLU A 58 -1.87 -12.65 -0.41
N LEU A 59 -1.61 -11.42 0.06
CA LEU A 59 -0.25 -10.87 0.10
C LEU A 59 0.66 -11.70 0.98
N PHE A 60 0.14 -12.29 2.06
CA PHE A 60 0.93 -13.12 2.97
C PHE A 60 1.35 -14.46 2.38
N GLN A 61 0.74 -14.87 1.26
CA GLN A 61 1.11 -16.08 0.52
C GLN A 61 2.13 -15.79 -0.59
N ASN A 62 2.01 -14.62 -1.22
CA ASN A 62 2.75 -14.28 -2.44
C ASN A 62 3.95 -13.34 -2.19
N VAL A 63 3.99 -12.65 -1.05
CA VAL A 63 5.01 -11.64 -0.73
C VAL A 63 5.91 -12.13 0.39
N PRO A 64 7.25 -12.08 0.22
CA PRO A 64 8.19 -12.39 1.30
C PRO A 64 7.96 -11.53 2.54
N GLN A 65 8.08 -12.16 3.71
CA GLN A 65 7.80 -11.53 5.00
C GLN A 65 8.61 -10.25 5.27
N GLN A 66 9.80 -10.12 4.69
CA GLN A 66 10.63 -8.92 4.82
C GLN A 66 9.95 -7.67 4.22
N TYR A 67 9.32 -7.78 3.05
CA TYR A 67 8.61 -6.66 2.42
C TYR A 67 7.35 -6.28 3.20
N ILE A 68 6.66 -7.27 3.75
CA ILE A 68 5.50 -7.05 4.63
C ILE A 68 5.93 -6.31 5.90
N ALA A 69 7.08 -6.68 6.48
CA ALA A 69 7.63 -5.98 7.64
C ALA A 69 7.97 -4.52 7.32
N SER A 70 8.63 -4.27 6.18
CA SER A 70 8.92 -2.92 5.69
C SER A 70 7.66 -2.10 5.46
N PHE A 71 6.62 -2.68 4.85
CA PHE A 71 5.34 -2.01 4.63
C PHE A 71 4.64 -1.63 5.94
N LEU A 72 4.71 -2.50 6.96
CA LEU A 72 4.17 -2.24 8.29
C LEU A 72 5.07 -1.32 9.15
N GLY A 73 6.24 -0.92 8.64
CA GLY A 73 7.20 -0.09 9.36
C GLY A 73 7.79 -0.77 10.60
N VAL A 74 7.98 -2.09 10.55
CA VAL A 74 8.56 -2.88 11.65
C VAL A 74 9.69 -3.77 11.16
N SER A 75 10.52 -4.25 12.09
CA SER A 75 11.54 -5.25 11.76
C SER A 75 10.90 -6.62 11.50
N PRO A 76 11.53 -7.51 10.70
CA PRO A 76 11.04 -8.86 10.46
C PRO A 76 10.86 -9.69 11.74
N GLU A 77 11.70 -9.46 12.76
CA GLU A 77 11.59 -10.11 14.08
C GLU A 77 10.34 -9.62 14.82
N THR A 78 10.07 -8.32 14.77
CA THR A 78 8.88 -7.71 15.38
C THR A 78 7.61 -8.27 14.74
N LEU A 79 7.57 -8.33 13.41
CA LEU A 79 6.46 -8.96 12.67
C LEU A 79 6.26 -10.43 13.07
N SER A 80 7.35 -11.19 13.22
CA SER A 80 7.29 -12.58 13.67
C SER A 80 6.73 -12.73 15.08
N ARG A 81 7.04 -11.80 16.00
CA ARG A 81 6.46 -11.77 17.34
C ARG A 81 4.96 -11.46 17.32
N ILE A 82 4.53 -10.48 16.53
CA ILE A 82 3.12 -10.12 16.34
C ILE A 82 2.34 -11.33 15.83
N LYS A 83 2.83 -12.01 14.79
CA LYS A 83 2.19 -13.20 14.22
C LYS A 83 2.03 -14.33 15.26
N LYS A 84 3.06 -14.59 16.07
CA LYS A 84 3.00 -15.59 17.16
C LYS A 84 1.99 -15.22 18.25
N ARG A 85 1.83 -13.93 18.57
CA ARG A 85 0.85 -13.45 19.57
C ARG A 85 -0.57 -13.66 19.07
N ILE A 86 -0.82 -13.39 17.80
CA ILE A 86 -2.14 -13.55 17.17
C ILE A 86 -2.50 -15.03 17.04
N LEU A 87 -1.58 -15.92 16.63
CA LEU A 87 -1.85 -17.37 16.56
C LEU A 87 -2.04 -18.06 17.92
N LYS A 88 -1.61 -17.44 19.02
CA LYS A 88 -1.77 -17.97 20.39
C LYS A 88 -3.05 -17.50 21.07
N ARG A 89 -3.77 -16.54 20.50
CA ARG A 89 -5.13 -16.20 20.89
C ARG A 89 -6.10 -17.16 20.24
#